data_AF-A0A5C5STY7-F1
#
_entry.id   AF-A0A5C5STY7-F1
#
_cell.length_a   1.000
_cell.length_b   1.000
_cell.length_c   1.000
_cell.angle_alpha   90.00
_cell.angle_beta   90.00
_cell.angle_gamma   90.00
#
_symmetry.space_group_name_H-M   'P 1'
#
loop_
_entity.id
_entity.type
_entity.pdbx_description
1 polymer ?
#
loop_
_entity_poly.entity_id
_entity_poly.type
_entity_poly.pdbx_seq_one_letter_code
_entity_poly.pdbx_strand_id
1 'polypeptide(L)' 'MKINWKVRLQHPAFYFALAGLIGLILTDAGVVPAGKYEVYVQLLFGLLTAAGVIIDPTTEGIGDSVDALQYEKPREDVDY' A
#
# COMPACT_ATOMS: atom_id res chain seq x y z
N MET A 1 -9.34 -29.36 2.05
CA MET A 1 -8.53 -28.17 2.43
C MET A 1 -9.49 -27.01 2.70
N LYS A 2 -9.42 -26.36 3.87
CA LYS A 2 -10.35 -25.28 4.25
C LYS A 2 -9.63 -23.94 4.12
N ILE A 3 -10.06 -23.10 3.18
CA ILE A 3 -9.45 -21.78 2.93
C ILE A 3 -10.04 -20.77 3.91
N ASN A 4 -9.19 -20.10 4.66
CA ASN A 4 -9.60 -19.01 5.55
C ASN A 4 -9.68 -17.70 4.78
N TRP A 5 -10.87 -17.42 4.25
CA TRP A 5 -11.16 -16.21 3.46
C TRP A 5 -10.94 -14.91 4.23
N LYS A 6 -11.12 -14.91 5.55
CA LYS A 6 -10.92 -13.72 6.38
C LYS A 6 -9.46 -13.24 6.31
N VAL A 7 -8.51 -14.18 6.43
CA VAL A 7 -7.07 -13.87 6.35
C VAL A 7 -6.65 -13.53 4.92
N ARG A 8 -7.24 -14.19 3.92
CA ARG A 8 -6.89 -13.94 2.51
C ARG A 8 -7.27 -12.53 2.07
N LEU A 9 -8.41 -12.03 2.52
CA LEU A 9 -8.86 -10.67 2.24
C LEU A 9 -8.04 -9.61 2.97
N GLN A 10 -7.32 -9.94 4.05
CA GLN A 10 -6.45 -8.98 4.74
C GLN A 10 -5.06 -8.87 4.10
N HIS A 11 -4.72 -9.73 3.15
CA HIS A 11 -3.36 -9.80 2.59
C HIS A 11 -3.20 -8.83 1.40
N PRO A 12 -2.18 -7.95 1.39
CA PRO A 12 -2.00 -6.94 0.33
C PRO A 12 -1.84 -7.55 -1.07
N ALA A 13 -1.15 -8.69 -1.20
CA ALA A 13 -1.02 -9.37 -2.49
C ALA A 13 -2.37 -9.84 -3.09
N PHE A 14 -3.40 -10.08 -2.27
CA PHE A 14 -4.74 -10.41 -2.80
C PHE A 14 -5.31 -9.23 -3.59
N TYR A 15 -5.15 -8.00 -3.08
CA TYR A 15 -5.63 -6.79 -3.74
C TYR A 15 -4.84 -6.45 -5.00
N PHE A 16 -3.52 -6.67 -5.02
CA PHE A 16 -2.72 -6.53 -6.24
C PHE A 16 -3.15 -7.52 -7.33
N ALA A 17 -3.37 -8.78 -6.98
CA ALA A 17 -3.86 -9.78 -7.92
C ALA A 17 -5.27 -9.44 -8.43
N LEU A 18 -6.15 -8.95 -7.54
CA LEU A 18 -7.50 -8.52 -7.90
C LEU A 18 -7.49 -7.31 -8.85
N ALA A 19 -6.64 -6.31 -8.59
CA ALA A 19 -6.48 -5.17 -9.48
C ALA A 19 -5.97 -5.62 -10.87
N GLY A 20 -4.97 -6.50 -10.92
CA GLY A 20 -4.51 -7.08 -12.18
C GLY A 20 -5.62 -7.78 -12.96
N LEU A 21 -6.45 -8.58 -12.28
CA LEU A 21 -7.59 -9.25 -12.91
C LEU A 21 -8.61 -8.26 -13.47
N ILE A 22 -8.94 -7.21 -12.73
CA ILE A 22 -9.85 -6.15 -13.20
C ILE A 22 -9.28 -5.47 -14.45
N GLY A 23 -7.99 -5.15 -14.45
CA GLY A 23 -7.31 -4.57 -15.61
C GLY A 23 -7.42 -5.42 -16.86
N LEU A 24 -7.21 -6.73 -16.71
CA LEU A 24 -7.35 -7.68 -17.82
C LEU A 24 -8.78 -7.70 -18.37
N ILE A 25 -9.79 -7.78 -17.50
CA ILE A 25 -11.21 -7.79 -17.92
C ILE A 25 -11.57 -6.49 -18.65
N LEU A 26 -11.17 -5.34 -18.12
CA LEU A 26 -11.50 -4.04 -18.74
C LEU A 26 -10.79 -3.83 -20.08
N THR A 27 -9.57 -4.36 -20.21
CA THR A 27 -8.80 -4.31 -21.45
C THR A 27 -9.40 -5.23 -22.51
N ASP A 28 -9.74 -6.47 -22.13
CA ASP A 28 -10.37 -7.45 -23.01
C ASP A 28 -11.77 -7.01 -23.47
N ALA A 29 -12.55 -6.41 -22.58
CA ALA A 29 -13.85 -5.83 -22.90
C ALA A 29 -13.78 -4.55 -23.76
N GLY A 30 -12.57 -4.05 -24.08
CA GLY A 30 -12.37 -2.83 -24.88
C GLY A 30 -12.80 -1.54 -24.18
N VAL A 31 -13.06 -1.58 -22.86
CA VAL A 31 -13.47 -0.41 -22.06
C VAL A 31 -12.28 0.51 -21.84
N VAL A 32 -11.10 -0.06 -21.61
CA VAL A 32 -9.85 0.69 -21.42
C VAL A 32 -8.82 0.17 -22.44
N PRO A 33 -8.13 1.05 -23.19
CA PRO A 33 -7.06 0.61 -24.07
C PRO A 33 -5.94 -0.08 -23.29
N ALA A 34 -5.36 -1.13 -23.88
CA ALA A 34 -4.22 -1.84 -23.30
C ALA A 34 -3.08 -0.86 -22.96
N GLY A 35 -2.50 -1.01 -21.76
CA GLY A 35 -1.44 -0.12 -21.26
C GLY A 35 -1.94 1.17 -20.61
N LYS A 36 -3.21 1.58 -20.81
CA LYS A 36 -3.77 2.76 -20.11
C LYS A 36 -4.20 2.42 -18.70
N TYR A 37 -4.71 1.21 -18.48
CA TYR A 37 -5.12 0.77 -17.15
C TYR A 37 -3.95 0.79 -16.17
N GLU A 38 -2.81 0.24 -16.57
CA GLU A 38 -1.59 0.18 -15.77
C GLU A 38 -1.08 1.57 -15.42
N VAL A 39 -1.14 2.51 -16.38
CA VAL A 39 -0.77 3.92 -16.15
C VAL A 39 -1.70 4.56 -15.12
N TYR A 40 -3.01 4.34 -15.19
CA TYR A 40 -3.95 4.88 -14.19
C TYR A 40 -3.70 4.33 -12.80
N VAL A 41 -3.44 3.02 -12.70
CA VAL A 41 -3.10 2.36 -11.44
C VAL A 41 -1.80 2.94 -10.87
N GLN A 42 -0.76 3.10 -11.70
CA GLN A 42 0.50 3.71 -11.28
C GLN A 42 0.35 5.17 -10.84
N LEU A 43 -0.44 5.98 -11.55
CA LEU A 43 -0.71 7.37 -11.16
C LEU A 43 -1.47 7.46 -9.84
N LEU A 44 -2.47 6.58 -9.64
CA LEU A 44 -3.22 6.51 -8.39
C LEU A 44 -2.31 6.16 -7.21
N PHE A 45 -1.53 5.08 -7.33
CA PHE A 45 -0.58 4.70 -6.27
C PHE A 45 0.50 5.78 -6.11
N GLY A 46 1.01 6.39 -7.18
CA GLY A 46 1.97 7.49 -7.11
C GLY A 46 1.44 8.71 -6.33
N LEU A 47 0.17 9.09 -6.55
CA LEU A 47 -0.48 10.17 -5.79
C LEU A 47 -0.62 9.82 -4.31
N LEU A 48 -1.07 8.60 -4.01
CA LEU A 48 -1.20 8.13 -2.62
C LEU A 48 0.16 8.03 -1.92
N THR A 49 1.21 7.64 -2.64
CA THR A 49 2.59 7.65 -2.13
C THR A 49 3.06 9.06 -1.85
N ALA A 50 2.87 9.99 -2.79
CA ALA A 50 3.23 11.39 -2.63
C ALA A 50 2.45 12.08 -1.49
N ALA A 51 1.19 11.68 -1.28
CA ALA A 51 0.37 12.13 -0.16
C ALA A 51 0.73 11.45 1.18
N GLY A 52 1.68 10.51 1.21
CA GLY A 52 2.07 9.77 2.42
C GLY A 52 1.03 8.74 2.89
N VAL A 53 0.07 8.37 2.05
CA VAL A 53 -1.00 7.40 2.37
C VAL A 53 -0.55 5.95 2.14
N ILE A 54 0.34 5.69 1.18
CA ILE A 54 0.97 4.36 1.02
C ILE A 54 2.24 4.25 1.85
N ILE A 55 2.94 5.38 2.04
CA ILE A 55 3.98 5.53 3.04
C ILE A 55 3.30 5.89 4.36
N ASP A 56 2.33 5.08 4.76
CA ASP A 56 1.60 5.27 6.01
C ASP A 56 2.52 4.86 7.18
N PRO A 57 2.90 5.80 8.08
CA PRO A 57 3.67 5.49 9.28
C PRO A 57 2.92 4.57 10.26
N THR A 58 1.67 4.18 9.97
CA THR A 58 0.92 3.18 10.74
C THR A 58 1.06 1.74 10.24
N THR A 59 1.98 1.48 9.31
CA THR A 59 2.43 0.10 9.05
C THR A 59 3.06 -0.45 10.33
N GLU A 60 2.51 -1.54 10.89
CA GLU A 60 3.07 -2.18 12.09
C GLU A 60 4.59 -2.38 11.93
N GLY A 61 5.38 -1.75 12.81
CA GLY A 61 6.84 -1.75 12.77
C GLY A 61 7.52 -0.52 12.16
N ILE A 62 6.75 0.47 11.66
CA ILE A 62 7.23 1.75 11.09
C ILE A 62 6.56 2.96 11.79
N GLY A 63 6.00 2.74 12.99
CA GLY A 63 5.52 3.83 13.85
C GLY A 63 6.60 4.32 14.81
N ASP A 64 6.55 5.60 15.16
CA ASP A 64 7.40 6.16 16.22
C ASP A 64 7.18 5.39 17.53
N SER A 65 8.27 5.11 18.25
CA SER A 65 8.19 4.43 19.53
C SER A 65 7.38 5.27 20.54
N VAL A 66 6.84 4.65 21.58
CA VAL A 66 6.14 5.37 22.68
C VAL A 66 7.02 6.48 23.26
N ASP A 67 8.32 6.24 23.28
CA ASP A 67 9.35 7.19 23.68
C ASP A 67 9.43 8.41 22.76
N ALA A 68 9.39 8.22 21.43
CA ALA A 68 9.44 9.30 20.44
C ALA A 68 8.25 10.27 20.55
N LEU A 69 7.08 9.78 20.98
CA LEU A 69 5.87 10.58 21.17
C LEU A 69 5.89 11.46 22.43
N GLN A 70 6.84 11.24 23.35
CA GLN A 70 6.94 11.97 24.63
C GLN A 70 8.08 12.98 24.68
N TYR A 71 8.90 13.09 23.64
CA TYR A 71 10.01 14.04 23.61
C TYR A 71 9.58 15.43 23.13
N GLU A 72 9.97 16.48 23.86
CA GLU A 72 9.89 17.86 23.36
C GLU A 72 11.06 18.18 22.39
N LYS A 73 12.14 17.41 22.41
CA LYS A 73 13.30 17.50 21.51
C LYS A 73 13.94 16.12 21.27
N PRO A 74 14.54 15.87 20.09
CA PRO A 74 15.16 14.59 19.77
C PRO A 74 16.19 14.18 20.82
N ARG A 75 16.22 12.89 21.20
CA ARG A 75 17.33 12.35 22.00
C ARG A 75 18.62 12.50 21.20
N GLU A 76 19.64 13.08 21.81
CA GLU A 76 20.99 13.06 21.25
C GLU A 76 21.55 11.64 21.41
N ASP A 77 21.98 11.04 20.30
CA ASP A 77 22.63 9.74 20.31
C ASP A 77 23.96 9.88 21.06
N VAL A 78 24.05 9.27 22.23
CA VAL A 78 25.30 9.24 23.00
C VAL A 78 26.11 8.06 22.48
N ASP A 79 27.00 8.33 21.53
CA ASP A 79 28.04 7.37 21.12
C ASP A 79 28.97 7.12 22.33
N TYR A 80 29.02 5.86 22.79
CA TYR A 80 29.92 5.39 23.86
C TYR A 80 31.28 4.95 23.31
#